data_AF-M1EQZ5-F1
#
_entry.id   AF-M1EQZ5-F1
#
_cell.length_a   1.000
_cell.length_b   1.000
_cell.length_c   1.000
_cell.angle_alpha   90.00
_cell.angle_beta   90.00
_cell.angle_gamma   90.00
#
_symmetry.space_group_name_H-M   'P 1'
#
loop_
_entity.id
_entity.type
_entity.pdbx_description
1 polymer ?
#
loop_
_entity_poly.entity_id
_entity_poly.type
_entity_poly.pdbx_seq_one_letter_code
_entity_poly.pdbx_strand_id
1 'polypeptide(L)'
;FLTDPKLAVEVFFGPCSPYQFRLVGPGKWPGARHAILTQWDRTLKPTKTRAAGTPQKPCLLCRWARLLILPALFIAVFFAL
;
A
#
# COMPACT_ATOMS: atom_id res chain seq x y z
N PHE A 1 -10.61 6.30 -9.02
CA PHE A 1 -9.42 5.42 -8.95
C PHE A 1 -8.39 5.73 -10.03
N LEU A 2 -8.78 5.83 -11.31
CA LEU A 2 -7.85 6.27 -12.37
C LEU A 2 -7.25 7.67 -12.14
N THR A 3 -7.98 8.53 -11.42
CA THR A 3 -7.57 9.89 -11.06
C THR A 3 -6.59 9.98 -9.88
N ASP A 4 -6.50 8.94 -9.04
CA ASP A 4 -5.60 8.91 -7.90
C ASP A 4 -4.98 7.50 -7.80
N PRO A 5 -3.92 7.23 -8.58
CA PRO A 5 -3.31 5.91 -8.64
C PRO A 5 -2.69 5.50 -7.30
N LYS A 6 -2.20 6.46 -6.52
CA LYS A 6 -1.65 6.19 -5.19
C LYS A 6 -2.73 5.66 -4.24
N LEU A 7 -3.88 6.32 -4.21
CA LEU A 7 -5.03 5.83 -3.44
C LEU A 7 -5.53 4.49 -3.96
N ALA A 8 -5.57 4.28 -5.29
CA ALA A 8 -6.02 3.02 -5.87
C ALA A 8 -5.17 1.82 -5.45
N VAL A 9 -3.84 1.98 -5.44
CA VAL A 9 -2.92 0.92 -4.98
C VAL A 9 -3.13 0.60 -3.51
N GLU A 10 -3.26 1.61 -2.64
CA GLU A 10 -3.51 1.41 -1.20
C GLU A 10 -4.88 0.80 -0.91
N VAL A 11 -5.90 1.11 -1.71
CA VAL A 11 -7.24 0.53 -1.55
C VAL A 11 -7.27 -0.93 -2.02
N PHE A 12 -6.61 -1.24 -3.14
CA PHE A 12 -6.65 -2.57 -3.74
C PHE A 12 -5.67 -3.57 -3.11
N PHE A 13 -4.42 -3.15 -2.86
CA PHE A 13 -3.36 -4.00 -2.31
C PHE A 13 -3.08 -3.76 -0.83
N GLY A 14 -3.58 -2.66 -0.27
CA GLY A 14 -3.46 -2.35 1.14
C GLY A 14 -4.60 -2.97 1.96
N PRO A 15 -4.68 -2.64 3.27
CA PRO A 15 -5.73 -3.15 4.13
C PRO A 15 -7.10 -2.55 3.77
N CYS A 16 -8.13 -3.39 3.79
CA CYS A 16 -9.53 -2.99 3.64
C CYS A 16 -10.02 -2.26 4.92
N SER A 17 -9.62 -1.00 5.08
CA SER A 17 -9.99 -0.19 6.24
C SER A 17 -11.38 0.45 6.04
N PRO A 18 -12.17 0.67 7.12
CA PRO A 18 -13.52 1.24 7.02
C PRO A 18 -13.59 2.61 6.33
N TYR A 19 -12.47 3.33 6.28
CA TYR A 19 -12.35 4.61 5.58
C TYR A 19 -12.67 4.48 4.08
N GLN A 20 -12.42 3.31 3.47
CA GLN A 20 -12.68 3.05 2.06
C GLN A 20 -14.17 3.22 1.71
N PHE A 21 -15.07 2.77 2.57
CA PHE A 21 -16.51 2.87 2.36
C PHE A 21 -17.06 4.31 2.47
N ARG A 22 -16.24 5.26 2.93
CA ARG A 22 -16.58 6.68 2.99
C ARG A 22 -15.79 7.54 2.00
N LEU A 23 -15.13 6.93 1.01
CA LEU A 23 -14.41 7.67 -0.05
C LEU A 23 -15.33 8.34 -1.06
N VAL A 24 -16.45 7.68 -1.40
CA VAL A 24 -17.37 8.08 -2.45
C VAL A 24 -18.82 7.88 -1.99
N GLY A 25 -19.77 8.41 -2.77
CA GLY A 25 -21.20 8.28 -2.46
C GLY A 25 -21.71 9.27 -1.40
N PRO A 26 -22.99 9.13 -1.01
CA PRO A 26 -23.59 9.94 0.05
C PRO A 26 -22.92 9.66 1.40
N GLY A 27 -22.73 10.69 2.21
CA GLY A 27 -22.04 10.55 3.51
C GLY A 27 -20.52 10.34 3.40
N LYS A 28 -19.93 10.62 2.23
CA LYS A 28 -18.46 10.62 2.05
C LYS A 28 -17.79 11.51 3.10
N TRP A 29 -16.66 11.05 3.60
CA TRP A 29 -15.87 11.80 4.56
C TRP A 29 -14.65 12.40 3.86
N PRO A 30 -14.48 13.74 3.84
CA PRO A 30 -13.33 14.37 3.19
C PRO A 30 -11.96 13.88 3.71
N GLY A 31 -11.90 13.46 4.97
CA GLY A 31 -10.70 12.90 5.59
C GLY A 31 -10.38 11.45 5.19
N ALA A 32 -11.27 10.74 4.50
CA ALA A 32 -11.12 9.31 4.21
C ALA A 32 -9.83 9.00 3.42
N ARG A 33 -9.53 9.82 2.42
CA ARG A 33 -8.29 9.71 1.64
C ARG A 33 -7.05 9.82 2.53
N HIS A 34 -6.99 10.86 3.35
CA HIS A 34 -5.85 11.08 4.24
C HIS A 34 -5.73 9.96 5.28
N ALA A 35 -6.85 9.49 5.81
CA ALA A 35 -6.89 8.42 6.79
C ALA A 35 -6.33 7.10 6.23
N ILE A 36 -6.66 6.76 4.98
CA ILE A 36 -6.11 5.57 4.28
C ILE A 36 -4.60 5.72 4.09
N LEU A 37 -4.14 6.86 3.57
CA LEU A 37 -2.72 7.07 3.28
C LEU A 37 -1.82 7.14 4.52
N THR A 38 -2.38 7.45 5.70
CA THR A 38 -1.65 7.58 6.97
C THR A 38 -1.96 6.46 7.96
N GLN A 39 -2.73 5.44 7.58
CA GLN A 39 -3.14 4.37 8.50
C GLN A 39 -1.94 3.64 9.11
N TRP A 40 -0.91 3.35 8.31
CA TRP A 40 0.32 2.71 8.81
C TRP A 40 1.10 3.57 9.78
N ASP A 41 1.06 4.90 9.63
CA ASP A 41 1.71 5.80 10.59
C ASP A 41 1.06 5.69 11.96
N ARG A 42 -0.27 5.61 11.99
CA ARG A 42 -1.05 5.45 13.23
C ARG A 42 -0.87 4.05 13.84
N THR A 43 -0.74 3.02 13.03
CA THR A 43 -0.48 1.66 13.51
C THR A 43 0.92 1.50 14.10
N LEU A 44 1.94 2.10 13.49
CA LEU A 44 3.34 1.98 13.93
C LEU A 44 3.72 2.92 15.07
N LYS A 45 3.08 4.10 15.16
CA LYS A 45 3.38 5.11 16.18
C LYS A 45 3.35 4.57 17.63
N PRO A 46 2.31 3.84 18.10
CA PRO A 46 2.28 3.35 19.47
C PRO A 46 3.29 2.22 19.74
N THR A 47 3.69 1.47 18.71
CA THR A 47 4.61 0.33 18.88
C THR A 47 6.08 0.74 18.80
N LYS A 48 6.38 1.91 18.22
CA LYS A 48 7.75 2.45 18.10
C LYS A 48 8.04 3.52 19.16
N THR A 49 8.14 3.10 20.42
CA THR A 49 8.45 4.01 21.55
C THR A 49 9.93 4.41 21.61
N ARG A 50 10.83 3.61 21.02
CA ARG A 50 12.26 3.92 20.90
C ARG A 50 12.63 4.34 19.48
N ALA A 51 13.31 5.49 19.34
CA ALA A 51 13.79 6.02 18.06
C ALA A 51 15.06 5.31 17.53
N ALA A 52 15.07 3.98 17.54
CA ALA A 52 16.12 3.18 16.90
C ALA A 52 15.68 2.80 15.48
N GLY A 53 16.45 3.19 14.47
CA GLY A 53 16.22 2.87 13.05
C GLY A 53 14.99 3.55 12.42
N THR A 54 14.81 3.38 11.11
CA THR A 54 13.66 3.92 10.37
C THR A 54 12.42 3.03 10.52
N PRO A 55 11.21 3.60 10.63
CA PRO A 55 9.97 2.82 10.67
C PRO A 55 9.75 2.12 9.32
N GLN A 56 9.63 0.79 9.34
CA GLN A 56 9.32 0.02 8.15
C GLN A 56 7.81 -0.07 7.96
N LYS A 57 7.29 0.64 6.96
CA LYS A 57 5.90 0.46 6.52
C LYS A 57 5.82 -0.82 5.68
N PRO A 58 4.81 -1.67 5.87
CA PRO A 58 4.65 -2.84 5.02
C PRO A 58 4.31 -2.39 3.59
N CYS A 59 5.16 -2.77 2.64
CA CYS A 59 4.81 -2.77 1.22
C CYS A 59 4.71 -4.22 0.76
N LEU A 60 3.53 -4.81 0.93
CA LEU A 60 3.28 -6.22 0.57
C LEU A 60 3.54 -6.43 -0.92
N LEU A 61 3.02 -5.53 -1.77
CA LEU A 61 3.25 -5.59 -3.21
C LEU A 61 4.73 -5.44 -3.57
N CYS A 62 5.48 -4.50 -2.98
CA CYS A 62 6.91 -4.31 -3.31
C CYS A 62 7.75 -5.55 -2.97
N ARG A 63 7.46 -6.22 -1.85
CA ARG A 63 8.25 -7.36 -1.38
C ARG A 63 8.01 -8.59 -2.26
N TRP A 64 6.76 -8.89 -2.58
CA TRP A 64 6.41 -10.01 -3.47
C TRP A 64 6.77 -9.71 -4.92
N ALA A 65 6.53 -8.50 -5.41
CA ALA A 65 6.90 -8.11 -6.77
C ALA A 65 8.42 -8.23 -7.01
N ARG A 66 9.28 -7.82 -6.07
CA ARG A 66 10.74 -8.02 -6.23
C ARG A 66 11.13 -9.49 -6.36
N LEU A 67 10.53 -10.36 -5.56
CA LEU A 67 10.82 -11.80 -5.57
C LEU A 67 10.31 -12.49 -6.84
N LEU A 68 9.25 -11.99 -7.46
CA LEU A 68 8.62 -12.61 -8.64
C LEU A 68 9.09 -12.00 -9.97
N ILE A 69 9.42 -10.71 -10.00
CA ILE A 69 9.85 -10.01 -11.23
C ILE A 69 11.20 -10.51 -11.73
N LEU A 70 12.18 -10.70 -10.84
CA LEU A 70 13.52 -11.18 -11.20
C LEU A 70 13.51 -12.57 -11.87
N PRO A 71 12.87 -13.61 -11.29
CA PRO A 71 12.81 -14.92 -11.94
C PRO A 71 11.92 -14.90 -13.19
N ALA A 72 10.83 -14.13 -13.22
CA ALA A 72 9.98 -14.02 -14.41
C ALA A 72 10.72 -13.40 -15.60
N LEU A 73 11.54 -12.36 -15.37
CA LEU A 73 12.43 -11.78 -16.39
C LEU A 73 13.46 -12.79 -16.89
N PHE A 74 14.09 -13.53 -15.97
CA PHE A 74 15.07 -14.55 -16.32
C PHE A 74 14.46 -15.64 -17.22
N ILE A 75 13.27 -16.14 -16.84
CA ILE A 75 12.52 -17.13 -17.61
C ILE A 75 12.14 -16.58 -18.99
N ALA A 76 11.63 -15.34 -19.06
CA ALA A 76 11.25 -14.71 -20.33
C ALA A 76 12.44 -14.54 -21.28
N VAL A 77 13.60 -14.13 -20.77
CA VAL A 77 14.84 -14.01 -21.56
C VAL A 77 15.33 -15.39 -22.02
N PHE A 78 15.28 -16.41 -21.15
CA PHE A 78 15.70 -17.77 -21.49
C PHE A 78 14.85 -18.38 -22.61
N PHE A 79 13.54 -18.15 -22.62
CA PHE A 79 12.65 -18.63 -23.69
C PHE A 79 12.69 -17.77 -24.96
N ALA A 80 13.24 -16.56 -24.90
CA ALA A 80 13.39 -15.67 -26.05
C ALA A 80 14.73 -15.83 -26.78
N LEU A 81 15.71 -16.51 -26.16
CA LEU A 81 17.01 -16.86 -26.74
C LEU A 81 16.96 -18.24 -27.39
#